data_AF-A0A345R9U8-F1
#
_entry.id   AF-A0A345R9U8-F1
#
_cell.length_a   1.000
_cell.length_b   1.000
_cell.length_c   1.000
_cell.angle_alpha   90.00
_cell.angle_beta   90.00
_cell.angle_gamma   90.00
#
_symmetry.space_group_name_H-M   'P 1'
#
loop_
_entity.id
_entity.type
_entity.pdbx_description
1 polymer ?
#
loop_
_entity_poly.entity_id
_entity_poly.type
_entity_poly.pdbx_seq_one_letter_code
_entity_poly.pdbx_strand_id
1 'polypeptide(L)'
;MCCRLRQTGARITYLFSIYQPQFPSDIPLNPLQKEHFMVETSAALSLPYIQPSQAQKHVTHNAALRILDAATQLSVLEGARATPPAQPATGDRYLIASGATGDWAGKDGQVAVFDGTGWTCVMPKPGWRADIIATGAQVRFDGGAWVAALPDLQNVPQIGVQATADSTNRLVVASDATLFSHDGSDHRLKINKAADADTASLLFQSGWAARAEIGLSGSNELSVKVGTDGVSLRDALVIDPADASLRVPSGQTYLADILLDDDSAHSFDIPWSDPSRALIWMGVDLTGHSFLFSVTGPLAGAANFTALFTAPAGTLEFASGALTGTTGPDGHLSVAIDTGGATPRFYIENRLGAARQITLATLGR
;
A
#
# COMPACT_ATOMS: atom_id res chain seq x y z
N MET A 1 45.06 -43.97 -35.66
CA MET A 1 46.51 -43.86 -35.91
C MET A 1 46.71 -42.91 -37.09
N CYS A 2 47.36 -41.77 -36.82
CA CYS A 2 47.94 -40.77 -37.74
C CYS A 2 47.11 -39.99 -38.79
N CYS A 3 47.27 -38.66 -38.67
CA CYS A 3 47.36 -37.62 -39.72
C CYS A 3 46.09 -37.16 -40.45
N ARG A 4 45.90 -35.88 -40.77
CA ARG A 4 46.52 -34.59 -40.39
C ARG A 4 45.59 -33.50 -40.96
N LEU A 5 45.35 -32.43 -40.22
CA LEU A 5 44.63 -31.24 -40.69
C LEU A 5 45.39 -30.51 -41.80
N ARG A 6 44.67 -30.02 -42.83
CA ARG A 6 44.92 -28.71 -43.47
C ARG A 6 43.58 -28.04 -43.80
N GLN A 7 43.41 -26.84 -43.26
CA GLN A 7 42.36 -25.88 -43.57
C GLN A 7 42.58 -25.25 -44.95
N THR A 8 41.49 -25.07 -45.71
CA THR A 8 41.20 -23.83 -46.45
C THR A 8 39.68 -23.74 -46.63
N GLY A 9 39.10 -22.56 -46.35
CA GLY A 9 37.66 -22.38 -46.20
C GLY A 9 36.85 -22.52 -47.50
N ALA A 10 35.67 -23.13 -47.39
CA ALA A 10 34.52 -22.93 -48.27
C ALA A 10 33.27 -23.55 -47.63
N ARG A 11 32.11 -22.91 -47.83
CA ARG A 11 30.78 -23.29 -47.34
C ARG A 11 30.44 -24.77 -47.62
N ILE A 12 29.95 -25.48 -46.61
CA ILE A 12 29.40 -26.83 -46.77
C ILE A 12 27.89 -26.71 -46.94
N THR A 13 27.43 -26.82 -48.18
CA THR A 13 26.02 -27.07 -48.51
C THR A 13 25.79 -28.58 -48.42
N TYR A 14 25.01 -29.03 -47.44
CA TYR A 14 24.62 -30.44 -47.33
C TYR A 14 23.45 -30.73 -48.29
N LEU A 15 23.74 -31.42 -49.39
CA LEU A 15 22.72 -32.02 -50.26
C LEU A 15 22.28 -33.35 -49.62
N PHE A 16 21.05 -33.42 -49.10
CA PHE A 16 20.43 -34.69 -48.75
C PHE A 16 19.70 -35.25 -49.98
N SER A 17 20.23 -36.35 -50.51
CA SER A 17 19.62 -37.13 -51.58
C SER A 17 18.40 -37.89 -51.05
N ILE A 18 17.22 -37.58 -51.58
CA ILE A 18 15.97 -38.26 -51.24
C ILE A 18 15.93 -39.55 -52.07
N TYR A 19 15.95 -40.71 -51.41
CA TYR A 19 15.71 -42.00 -52.04
C TYR A 19 14.24 -42.06 -52.51
N GLN A 20 14.01 -41.91 -53.81
CA GLN A 20 12.71 -42.15 -54.44
C GLN A 20 12.70 -43.60 -54.94
N PRO A 21 11.91 -44.52 -54.34
CA PRO A 21 11.73 -45.83 -54.94
C PRO A 21 10.96 -45.66 -56.26
N GLN A 22 11.57 -46.07 -57.37
CA GLN A 22 10.91 -46.08 -58.67
C GLN A 22 9.87 -47.21 -58.69
N PHE A 23 8.60 -46.85 -58.64
CA PHE A 23 7.51 -47.77 -58.92
C PHE A 23 7.37 -47.93 -60.44
N PRO A 24 7.32 -49.16 -60.98
CA PRO A 24 7.03 -49.37 -62.40
C PRO A 24 5.62 -48.87 -62.73
N SER A 25 5.50 -48.10 -63.82
CA SER A 25 4.37 -47.22 -64.12
C SER A 25 3.07 -47.88 -64.61
N ASP A 26 2.94 -49.21 -64.57
CA ASP A 26 1.76 -49.90 -65.11
C ASP A 26 1.28 -51.06 -64.23
N ILE A 27 0.84 -50.73 -63.01
CA ILE A 27 -0.04 -51.62 -62.24
C ILE A 27 -1.41 -50.93 -62.22
N PRO A 28 -2.48 -51.52 -62.80
CA PRO A 28 -3.81 -50.96 -62.63
C PRO A 28 -4.16 -51.02 -61.14
N LEU A 29 -4.21 -49.87 -60.48
CA LEU A 29 -4.73 -49.75 -59.13
C LEU A 29 -6.16 -50.30 -59.15
N ASN A 30 -6.39 -51.38 -58.40
CA ASN A 30 -7.71 -51.91 -58.15
C ASN A 30 -8.57 -50.77 -57.57
N PRO A 31 -9.75 -50.44 -58.14
CA PRO A 31 -10.59 -49.34 -57.67
C PRO A 31 -11.07 -49.49 -56.21
N LEU A 32 -10.80 -50.62 -55.56
CA LEU A 32 -11.12 -50.88 -54.14
C LEU A 32 -10.07 -50.35 -53.13
N GLN A 33 -8.95 -49.75 -53.54
CA GLN A 33 -7.95 -49.19 -52.61
C GLN A 33 -8.12 -47.70 -52.30
N LYS A 34 -9.22 -47.09 -52.74
CA LYS A 34 -9.57 -45.68 -52.46
C LYS A 34 -10.64 -45.54 -51.38
N GLU A 35 -10.78 -46.53 -50.50
CA GLU A 35 -11.45 -46.30 -49.23
C GLU A 35 -10.45 -45.64 -48.29
N HIS A 36 -10.70 -44.37 -48.00
CA HIS A 36 -10.25 -43.76 -46.75
C HIS A 36 -10.63 -44.75 -45.63
N PHE A 37 -9.66 -45.46 -45.05
CA PHE A 37 -9.91 -46.27 -43.86
C PHE A 37 -10.58 -45.32 -42.86
N MET A 38 -11.89 -45.46 -42.67
CA MET A 38 -12.67 -44.59 -41.81
C MET A 38 -12.32 -44.98 -40.38
N VAL A 39 -11.23 -44.42 -39.87
CA VAL A 39 -10.80 -44.61 -38.50
C VAL A 39 -11.74 -43.79 -37.63
N GLU A 40 -12.52 -44.46 -36.78
CA GLU A 40 -13.28 -43.76 -35.75
C GLU A 40 -12.31 -43.03 -34.84
N THR A 41 -12.63 -41.78 -34.50
CA THR A 41 -11.77 -40.93 -33.66
C THR A 41 -12.54 -40.42 -32.45
N SER A 42 -11.81 -39.99 -31.43
CA SER A 42 -12.39 -39.32 -30.26
C SER A 42 -12.99 -37.96 -30.63
N ALA A 43 -13.98 -37.53 -29.84
CA ALA A 43 -14.84 -36.41 -30.20
C ALA A 43 -14.14 -35.05 -30.10
N ALA A 44 -13.26 -34.86 -29.11
CA ALA A 44 -12.65 -33.56 -28.84
C ALA A 44 -11.27 -33.38 -29.50
N LEU A 45 -10.41 -34.40 -29.44
CA LEU A 45 -9.01 -34.33 -29.88
C LEU A 45 -8.71 -35.20 -31.12
N SER A 46 -9.73 -35.84 -31.71
CA SER A 46 -9.59 -36.69 -32.89
C SER A 46 -8.58 -37.82 -32.73
N LEU A 47 -8.51 -38.43 -31.54
CA LEU A 47 -7.61 -39.54 -31.24
C LEU A 47 -8.10 -40.83 -31.94
N PRO A 48 -7.26 -41.53 -32.71
CA PRO A 48 -7.65 -42.77 -33.40
C PRO A 48 -8.07 -43.90 -32.46
N TYR A 49 -9.23 -44.50 -32.69
CA TYR A 49 -9.66 -45.72 -32.01
C TYR A 49 -9.14 -47.00 -32.68
N ILE A 50 -8.97 -48.06 -31.89
CA ILE A 50 -8.69 -49.40 -32.38
C ILE A 50 -10.01 -50.02 -32.88
N GLN A 51 -9.98 -50.58 -34.09
CA GLN A 51 -11.13 -51.23 -34.71
C GLN A 51 -11.55 -52.53 -33.97
N PRO A 52 -12.84 -52.92 -34.04
CA PRO A 52 -13.34 -54.17 -33.46
C PRO A 52 -12.60 -55.43 -33.97
N SER A 53 -12.83 -56.57 -33.30
CA SER A 53 -12.25 -57.89 -33.67
C SER A 53 -10.75 -58.11 -33.45
N GLN A 54 -10.07 -57.17 -32.77
CA GLN A 54 -8.68 -57.32 -32.30
C GLN A 54 -8.60 -57.92 -30.88
N ALA A 55 -9.10 -59.15 -30.68
CA ALA A 55 -9.09 -59.85 -29.38
C ALA A 55 -9.67 -59.04 -28.20
N GLN A 56 -10.75 -58.28 -28.46
CA GLN A 56 -11.44 -57.41 -27.49
C GLN A 56 -10.59 -56.29 -26.83
N LYS A 57 -9.34 -56.06 -27.25
CA LYS A 57 -8.49 -54.96 -26.73
C LYS A 57 -9.07 -53.57 -27.00
N HIS A 58 -9.82 -53.42 -28.10
CA HIS A 58 -10.49 -52.18 -28.47
C HIS A 58 -11.42 -51.66 -27.37
N VAL A 59 -12.04 -52.55 -26.59
CA VAL A 59 -12.98 -52.16 -25.53
C VAL A 59 -12.29 -51.33 -24.45
N THR A 60 -11.24 -51.88 -23.83
CA THR A 60 -10.54 -51.21 -22.72
C THR A 60 -9.67 -50.05 -23.20
N HIS A 61 -9.03 -50.19 -24.37
CA HIS A 61 -8.19 -49.13 -24.92
C HIS A 61 -9.00 -47.91 -25.38
N ASN A 62 -10.08 -48.10 -26.14
CA ASN A 62 -10.89 -46.97 -26.61
C ASN A 62 -11.62 -46.31 -25.44
N ALA A 63 -12.01 -47.06 -24.40
CA ALA A 63 -12.53 -46.47 -23.16
C ALA A 63 -11.49 -45.57 -22.48
N ALA A 64 -10.22 -45.99 -22.42
CA ALA A 64 -9.14 -45.15 -21.88
C ALA A 64 -8.90 -43.89 -22.74
N LEU A 65 -8.96 -44.00 -24.07
CA LEU A 65 -8.84 -42.86 -24.97
C LEU A 65 -9.98 -41.86 -24.81
N ARG A 66 -11.23 -42.31 -24.60
CA ARG A 66 -12.37 -41.41 -24.30
C ARG A 66 -12.14 -40.61 -23.01
N ILE A 67 -11.59 -41.24 -21.97
CA ILE A 67 -11.24 -40.54 -20.74
C ILE A 67 -10.11 -39.53 -20.98
N LEU A 68 -9.08 -39.91 -21.75
CA LEU A 68 -7.97 -39.03 -22.10
C LEU A 68 -8.44 -37.80 -22.91
N ASP A 69 -9.34 -38.03 -23.87
CA ASP A 69 -9.96 -37.01 -24.73
C ASP A 69 -10.77 -35.99 -23.91
N ALA A 70 -11.53 -36.48 -22.93
CA ALA A 70 -12.28 -35.63 -22.02
C ALA A 70 -11.38 -34.82 -21.07
N ALA A 71 -10.31 -35.42 -20.55
CA ALA A 71 -9.49 -34.83 -19.49
C ALA A 71 -8.38 -33.89 -19.99
N THR A 72 -7.84 -34.15 -21.18
CA THR A 72 -6.66 -33.46 -21.69
C THR A 72 -7.04 -32.12 -22.30
N GLN A 73 -6.34 -31.05 -21.90
CA GLN A 73 -6.68 -29.68 -22.33
C GLN A 73 -8.18 -29.43 -22.20
N LEU A 74 -8.71 -29.75 -21.01
CA LEU A 74 -10.14 -29.67 -20.72
C LEU A 74 -10.60 -28.22 -20.85
N SER A 75 -11.36 -27.95 -21.90
CA SER A 75 -12.02 -26.69 -22.16
C SER A 75 -13.50 -26.96 -22.35
N VAL A 76 -14.33 -26.30 -21.56
CA VAL A 76 -15.78 -26.42 -21.59
C VAL A 76 -16.39 -25.15 -22.16
N LEU A 77 -17.53 -25.26 -22.81
CA LEU A 77 -18.14 -24.14 -23.52
C LEU A 77 -18.60 -23.02 -22.57
N GLU A 78 -19.18 -23.40 -21.44
CA GLU A 78 -19.73 -22.49 -20.44
C GLU A 78 -19.52 -23.00 -19.01
N GLY A 79 -19.97 -22.22 -18.02
CA GLY A 79 -19.96 -22.63 -16.62
C GLY A 79 -20.82 -23.88 -16.36
N ALA A 80 -20.74 -24.42 -15.14
CA ALA A 80 -21.46 -25.65 -14.80
C ALA A 80 -22.98 -25.49 -15.00
N ARG A 81 -23.60 -26.49 -15.64
CA ARG A 81 -25.03 -26.48 -16.00
C ARG A 81 -25.69 -27.82 -15.67
N ALA A 82 -26.96 -27.77 -15.24
CA ALA A 82 -27.71 -28.95 -14.80
C ALA A 82 -28.50 -29.67 -15.92
N THR A 83 -28.75 -29.02 -17.05
CA THR A 83 -29.53 -29.56 -18.17
C THR A 83 -28.66 -29.65 -19.43
N PRO A 84 -28.64 -30.76 -20.17
CA PRO A 84 -27.95 -30.81 -21.46
C PRO A 84 -28.51 -29.77 -22.45
N PRO A 85 -27.68 -29.19 -23.33
CA PRO A 85 -28.16 -28.36 -24.43
C PRO A 85 -29.04 -29.18 -25.39
N ALA A 86 -30.00 -28.53 -26.04
CA ALA A 86 -30.93 -29.19 -26.96
C ALA A 86 -30.29 -29.61 -28.30
N GLN A 87 -29.18 -28.98 -28.68
CA GLN A 87 -28.46 -29.22 -29.93
C GLN A 87 -26.94 -29.18 -29.67
N PRO A 88 -26.36 -30.21 -29.02
CA PRO A 88 -24.91 -30.29 -28.85
C PRO A 88 -24.21 -30.65 -30.17
N ALA A 89 -23.03 -30.08 -30.39
CA ALA A 89 -22.13 -30.49 -31.46
C ALA A 89 -21.14 -31.57 -30.96
N THR A 90 -20.65 -32.42 -31.86
CA THR A 90 -19.61 -33.41 -31.52
C THR A 90 -18.37 -32.70 -30.98
N GLY A 91 -17.87 -33.18 -29.84
CA GLY A 91 -16.73 -32.60 -29.14
C GLY A 91 -17.10 -31.52 -28.13
N ASP A 92 -18.37 -31.13 -28.04
CA ASP A 92 -18.83 -30.21 -27.00
C ASP A 92 -18.59 -30.80 -25.62
N ARG A 93 -18.04 -29.96 -24.74
CA ARG A 93 -17.71 -30.33 -23.36
C ARG A 93 -18.40 -29.41 -22.36
N TYR A 94 -18.97 -30.00 -21.32
CA TYR A 94 -19.68 -29.29 -20.26
C TYR A 94 -19.30 -29.84 -18.89
N LEU A 95 -19.39 -28.98 -17.88
CA LEU A 95 -19.37 -29.40 -16.47
C LEU A 95 -20.82 -29.59 -16.01
N ILE A 96 -21.13 -30.77 -15.47
CA ILE A 96 -22.48 -31.06 -15.00
C ILE A 96 -22.64 -30.45 -13.59
N ALA A 97 -23.55 -29.49 -13.44
CA ALA A 97 -23.90 -28.92 -12.15
C ALA A 97 -24.75 -29.89 -11.31
N SER A 98 -24.82 -29.64 -10.00
CA SER A 98 -25.71 -30.36 -9.10
C SER A 98 -27.18 -30.21 -9.49
N GLY A 99 -27.97 -31.28 -9.30
CA GLY A 99 -29.37 -31.33 -9.70
C GLY A 99 -29.53 -31.64 -11.18
N ALA A 100 -28.62 -32.43 -11.74
CA ALA A 100 -28.60 -32.75 -13.15
C ALA A 100 -29.89 -33.45 -13.62
N THR A 101 -30.32 -33.13 -14.84
CA THR A 101 -31.58 -33.63 -15.44
C THR A 101 -31.35 -34.16 -16.85
N GLY A 102 -32.36 -34.83 -17.42
CA GLY A 102 -32.26 -35.42 -18.76
C GLY A 102 -31.16 -36.48 -18.83
N ASP A 103 -30.37 -36.48 -19.91
CA ASP A 103 -29.26 -37.42 -20.12
C ASP A 103 -28.12 -37.29 -19.09
N TRP A 104 -28.13 -36.20 -18.31
CA TRP A 104 -27.16 -35.91 -17.26
C TRP A 104 -27.64 -36.34 -15.86
N ALA A 105 -28.88 -36.82 -15.71
CA ALA A 105 -29.43 -37.22 -14.41
C ALA A 105 -28.52 -38.22 -13.67
N GLY A 106 -28.17 -37.90 -12.41
CA GLY A 106 -27.29 -38.71 -11.56
C GLY A 106 -25.79 -38.60 -11.88
N LYS A 107 -25.38 -37.67 -12.74
CA LYS A 107 -23.99 -37.46 -13.17
C LYS A 107 -23.42 -36.12 -12.69
N ASP A 108 -23.94 -35.61 -11.57
CA ASP A 108 -23.54 -34.36 -10.96
C ASP A 108 -22.01 -34.29 -10.76
N GLY A 109 -21.40 -33.16 -11.10
CA GLY A 109 -19.96 -32.91 -10.97
C GLY A 109 -19.07 -33.53 -12.05
N GLN A 110 -19.61 -34.39 -12.93
CA GLN A 110 -18.85 -35.00 -14.01
C GLN A 110 -18.59 -34.04 -15.18
N VAL A 111 -17.59 -34.37 -15.99
CA VAL A 111 -17.36 -33.74 -17.29
C VAL A 111 -18.15 -34.50 -18.34
N ALA A 112 -19.06 -33.83 -19.04
CA ALA A 112 -19.80 -34.39 -20.16
C ALA A 112 -19.11 -34.05 -21.49
N VAL A 113 -18.96 -35.04 -22.37
CA VAL A 113 -18.48 -34.87 -23.74
C VAL A 113 -19.52 -35.46 -24.69
N PHE A 114 -19.97 -34.69 -25.68
CA PHE A 114 -20.88 -35.19 -26.70
C PHE A 114 -20.11 -35.86 -27.85
N ASP A 115 -20.41 -37.12 -28.15
CA ASP A 115 -19.72 -37.87 -29.21
C ASP A 115 -20.39 -37.80 -30.59
N GLY A 116 -21.50 -37.05 -30.70
CA GLY A 116 -22.34 -36.98 -31.90
C GLY A 116 -23.63 -37.80 -31.79
N THR A 117 -23.66 -38.79 -30.90
CA THR A 117 -24.82 -39.66 -30.67
C THR A 117 -25.33 -39.62 -29.23
N GLY A 118 -24.44 -39.35 -28.27
CA GLY A 118 -24.79 -39.26 -26.86
C GLY A 118 -23.71 -38.62 -26.01
N TRP A 119 -23.97 -38.60 -24.70
CA TRP A 119 -23.09 -38.01 -23.70
C TRP A 119 -22.22 -39.08 -23.03
N THR A 120 -20.91 -38.97 -23.22
CA THR A 120 -19.93 -39.66 -22.38
C THR A 120 -19.62 -38.78 -21.17
N CYS A 121 -19.80 -39.30 -19.97
CA CYS A 121 -19.55 -38.56 -18.74
C CYS A 121 -18.40 -39.19 -17.95
N VAL A 122 -17.48 -38.36 -17.48
CA VAL A 122 -16.25 -38.78 -16.79
C VAL A 122 -16.16 -38.08 -15.45
N MET A 123 -16.02 -38.84 -14.37
CA MET A 123 -15.79 -38.30 -13.03
C MET A 123 -14.38 -37.70 -12.95
N PRO A 124 -14.23 -36.39 -12.67
CA PRO A 124 -12.92 -35.78 -12.49
C PRO A 124 -12.23 -36.26 -11.22
N LYS A 125 -10.89 -36.23 -11.22
CA LYS A 125 -10.10 -36.42 -9.99
C LYS A 125 -9.79 -35.07 -9.34
N PRO A 126 -9.64 -35.00 -8.00
CA PRO A 126 -9.20 -33.79 -7.33
C PRO A 126 -7.94 -33.22 -7.98
N GLY A 127 -7.96 -31.92 -8.31
CA GLY A 127 -6.86 -31.23 -9.00
C GLY A 127 -7.03 -31.07 -10.51
N TRP A 128 -8.00 -31.73 -11.14
CA TRP A 128 -8.36 -31.45 -12.54
C TRP A 128 -8.71 -29.98 -12.72
N ARG A 129 -8.33 -29.41 -13.86
CA ARG A 129 -8.61 -28.03 -14.22
C ARG A 129 -9.38 -27.97 -15.54
N ALA A 130 -10.30 -27.03 -15.65
CA ALA A 130 -11.01 -26.74 -16.87
C ALA A 130 -10.93 -25.25 -17.19
N ASP A 131 -10.76 -24.93 -18.46
CA ASP A 131 -10.95 -23.58 -19.01
C ASP A 131 -12.40 -23.40 -19.46
N ILE A 132 -13.04 -22.30 -19.07
CA ILE A 132 -14.40 -21.96 -19.48
C ILE A 132 -14.32 -20.99 -20.65
N ILE A 133 -14.61 -21.47 -21.86
CA ILE A 133 -14.41 -20.71 -23.11
C ILE A 133 -15.22 -19.40 -23.10
N ALA A 134 -16.47 -19.43 -22.62
CA ALA A 134 -17.32 -18.25 -22.61
C ALA A 134 -16.79 -17.08 -21.75
N THR A 135 -15.98 -17.35 -20.71
CA THR A 135 -15.53 -16.33 -19.75
C THR A 135 -14.01 -16.18 -19.66
N GLY A 136 -13.24 -17.16 -20.16
CA GLY A 136 -11.79 -17.27 -19.94
C GLY A 136 -11.42 -17.63 -18.49
N ALA A 137 -12.41 -17.99 -17.65
CA ALA A 137 -12.16 -18.37 -16.27
C ALA A 137 -11.62 -19.80 -16.18
N GLN A 138 -10.75 -20.04 -15.20
CA GLN A 138 -10.29 -21.39 -14.86
C GLN A 138 -10.99 -21.90 -13.61
N VAL A 139 -11.42 -23.16 -13.66
CA VAL A 139 -11.96 -23.88 -12.51
C VAL A 139 -11.11 -25.11 -12.19
N ARG A 140 -11.10 -25.50 -10.92
CA ARG A 140 -10.43 -26.69 -10.40
C ARG A 140 -11.45 -27.59 -9.71
N PHE A 141 -11.38 -28.89 -9.94
CA PHE A 141 -12.15 -29.85 -9.15
C PHE A 141 -11.46 -30.08 -7.79
N ASP A 142 -12.14 -29.79 -6.68
CA ASP A 142 -11.60 -29.95 -5.33
C ASP A 142 -11.79 -31.37 -4.74
N GLY A 143 -12.59 -32.20 -5.41
CA GLY A 143 -12.97 -33.54 -4.97
C GLY A 143 -14.47 -33.69 -4.72
N GLY A 144 -15.20 -32.59 -4.56
CA GLY A 144 -16.66 -32.56 -4.48
C GLY A 144 -17.29 -31.69 -5.56
N ALA A 145 -16.70 -30.54 -5.88
CA ALA A 145 -17.24 -29.58 -6.83
C ALA A 145 -16.15 -28.92 -7.70
N TRP A 146 -16.59 -28.30 -8.79
CA TRP A 146 -15.77 -27.39 -9.58
C TRP A 146 -15.80 -26.01 -8.94
N VAL A 147 -14.65 -25.54 -8.46
CA VAL A 147 -14.46 -24.24 -7.80
C VAL A 147 -13.52 -23.37 -8.62
N ALA A 148 -13.45 -22.06 -8.34
CA ALA A 148 -12.49 -21.18 -9.00
C ALA A 148 -11.04 -21.70 -8.81
N ALA A 149 -10.26 -21.72 -9.89
CA ALA A 149 -8.88 -22.21 -9.84
C ALA A 149 -7.91 -21.21 -9.21
N LEU A 150 -8.21 -19.92 -9.31
CA LEU A 150 -7.47 -18.86 -8.64
C LEU A 150 -7.87 -18.84 -7.15
N PRO A 151 -6.91 -18.56 -6.26
CA PRO A 151 -7.21 -18.43 -4.84
C PRO A 151 -8.23 -17.31 -4.64
N ASP A 152 -9.09 -17.51 -3.64
CA ASP A 152 -9.92 -16.43 -3.13
C ASP A 152 -9.01 -15.25 -2.75
N LEU A 153 -9.35 -14.06 -3.25
CA LEU A 153 -8.66 -12.83 -2.89
C LEU A 153 -9.14 -12.29 -1.53
N GLN A 154 -10.11 -12.96 -0.91
CA GLN A 154 -10.43 -12.74 0.49
C GLN A 154 -9.38 -13.40 1.39
N ASN A 155 -8.97 -12.66 2.43
CA ASN A 155 -8.02 -13.13 3.45
C ASN A 155 -6.63 -13.52 2.91
N VAL A 156 -6.16 -12.88 1.82
CA VAL A 156 -4.79 -13.10 1.33
C VAL A 156 -3.79 -12.84 2.47
N PRO A 157 -2.85 -13.77 2.74
CA PRO A 157 -1.92 -13.62 3.84
C PRO A 157 -1.04 -12.39 3.68
N GLN A 158 -0.45 -12.17 2.50
CA GLN A 158 0.51 -11.11 2.21
C GLN A 158 0.44 -10.68 0.74
N ILE A 159 0.59 -9.38 0.47
CA ILE A 159 0.66 -8.81 -0.88
C ILE A 159 1.85 -7.84 -0.94
N GLY A 160 2.79 -8.12 -1.85
CA GLY A 160 3.95 -7.28 -2.10
C GLY A 160 3.98 -6.76 -3.53
N VAL A 161 4.17 -5.45 -3.70
CA VAL A 161 4.42 -4.81 -5.00
C VAL A 161 5.85 -4.30 -5.01
N GLN A 162 6.71 -4.92 -5.83
CA GLN A 162 8.15 -4.61 -5.94
C GLN A 162 8.95 -4.72 -4.62
N ALA A 163 8.37 -5.35 -3.60
CA ALA A 163 9.01 -5.68 -2.33
C ALA A 163 8.31 -6.89 -1.68
N THR A 164 9.00 -7.54 -0.74
CA THR A 164 8.48 -8.71 -0.03
C THR A 164 7.69 -8.26 1.19
N ALA A 165 6.39 -8.60 1.24
CA ALA A 165 5.55 -8.38 2.42
C ALA A 165 5.91 -9.38 3.54
N ASP A 166 5.68 -8.98 4.79
CA ASP A 166 5.98 -9.78 5.97
C ASP A 166 4.75 -9.88 6.90
N SER A 167 4.89 -10.48 8.09
CA SER A 167 3.76 -10.68 9.02
C SER A 167 3.26 -9.38 9.65
N THR A 168 4.07 -8.34 9.64
CA THR A 168 3.77 -7.00 10.14
C THR A 168 3.22 -6.14 9.01
N ASN A 169 3.95 -6.04 7.90
CA ASN A 169 3.59 -5.30 6.70
C ASN A 169 2.93 -6.23 5.67
N ARG A 170 1.70 -6.65 5.96
CA ARG A 170 0.96 -7.61 5.12
C ARG A 170 0.61 -7.05 3.73
N LEU A 171 0.56 -5.74 3.59
CA LEU A 171 0.57 -5.04 2.30
C LEU A 171 1.83 -4.16 2.25
N VAL A 172 2.70 -4.40 1.28
CA VAL A 172 3.91 -3.60 1.06
C VAL A 172 4.00 -3.15 -0.39
N VAL A 173 4.34 -1.89 -0.59
CA VAL A 173 4.50 -1.28 -1.92
C VAL A 173 5.83 -0.52 -1.95
N ALA A 174 6.77 -0.99 -2.77
CA ALA A 174 8.01 -0.29 -3.08
C ALA A 174 7.92 0.29 -4.50
N SER A 175 7.33 1.47 -4.61
CA SER A 175 7.10 2.14 -5.89
C SER A 175 7.23 3.65 -5.72
N ASP A 176 7.36 4.37 -6.83
CA ASP A 176 7.42 5.84 -6.85
C ASP A 176 6.12 6.48 -6.33
N ALA A 177 4.97 5.79 -6.46
CA ALA A 177 3.68 6.27 -5.98
C ALA A 177 2.70 5.13 -5.64
N THR A 178 1.73 5.43 -4.76
CA THR A 178 0.53 4.62 -4.55
C THR A 178 -0.70 5.53 -4.68
N LEU A 179 -1.60 5.20 -5.62
CA LEU A 179 -2.83 5.96 -5.85
C LEU A 179 -4.04 5.18 -5.31
N PHE A 180 -4.79 5.80 -4.40
CA PHE A 180 -6.11 5.36 -4.00
C PHE A 180 -7.15 6.32 -4.55
N SER A 181 -8.01 5.85 -5.46
CA SER A 181 -8.97 6.68 -6.19
C SER A 181 -10.42 6.27 -5.91
N HIS A 182 -11.34 7.16 -6.24
CA HIS A 182 -12.77 6.92 -6.19
C HIS A 182 -13.30 6.23 -7.45
N ASP A 183 -14.51 5.67 -7.36
CA ASP A 183 -15.28 5.15 -8.50
C ASP A 183 -16.47 6.08 -8.83
N GLY A 184 -16.20 7.39 -8.92
CA GLY A 184 -17.19 8.41 -9.28
C GLY A 184 -17.89 9.13 -8.12
N SER A 185 -17.52 8.85 -6.88
CA SER A 185 -18.05 9.53 -5.68
C SER A 185 -16.98 9.62 -4.56
N ASP A 186 -17.32 9.36 -3.31
CA ASP A 186 -16.40 9.44 -2.17
C ASP A 186 -15.38 8.29 -2.14
N HIS A 187 -14.15 8.60 -1.70
CA HIS A 187 -13.14 7.63 -1.29
C HIS A 187 -12.74 7.90 0.16
N ARG A 188 -12.58 6.85 0.99
CA ARG A 188 -12.19 6.98 2.41
C ARG A 188 -11.19 5.90 2.80
N LEU A 189 -10.04 6.33 3.33
CA LEU A 189 -9.11 5.44 4.02
C LEU A 189 -9.51 5.38 5.50
N LYS A 190 -9.86 4.19 5.99
CA LYS A 190 -10.23 3.97 7.40
C LYS A 190 -9.09 3.22 8.09
N ILE A 191 -8.48 3.87 9.08
CA ILE A 191 -7.43 3.29 9.93
C ILE A 191 -8.05 3.15 11.32
N ASN A 192 -8.21 1.91 11.77
CA ASN A 192 -8.89 1.60 13.03
C ASN A 192 -7.90 1.01 14.03
N LYS A 193 -8.00 1.45 15.29
CA LYS A 193 -7.27 0.89 16.43
C LYS A 193 -8.21 0.04 17.29
N ALA A 194 -7.67 -0.94 18.03
CA ALA A 194 -8.49 -1.90 18.77
C ALA A 194 -8.98 -1.36 20.12
N ALA A 195 -8.16 -0.53 20.78
CA ALA A 195 -8.45 0.10 22.05
C ALA A 195 -8.02 1.59 22.09
N ASP A 196 -8.40 2.28 23.16
CA ASP A 196 -8.13 3.71 23.34
C ASP A 196 -6.63 4.04 23.41
N ALA A 197 -5.84 3.15 24.00
CA ALA A 197 -4.39 3.31 24.16
C ALA A 197 -3.57 2.85 22.94
N ASP A 198 -4.20 2.24 21.94
CA ASP A 198 -3.51 1.80 20.72
C ASP A 198 -3.23 2.96 19.76
N THR A 199 -2.52 2.66 18.67
CA THR A 199 -2.17 3.64 17.64
C THR A 199 -2.85 3.33 16.30
N ALA A 200 -3.49 4.34 15.72
CA ALA A 200 -3.93 4.37 14.32
C ALA A 200 -3.41 5.66 13.68
N SER A 201 -2.37 5.53 12.85
CA SER A 201 -1.63 6.69 12.34
C SER A 201 -1.03 6.46 10.96
N LEU A 202 -0.58 7.56 10.37
CA LEU A 202 0.31 7.61 9.22
C LEU A 202 1.71 7.98 9.71
N LEU A 203 2.67 7.08 9.53
CA LEU A 203 4.06 7.27 9.93
C LEU A 203 4.92 7.65 8.71
N PHE A 204 5.63 8.77 8.80
CA PHE A 204 6.55 9.27 7.79
C PHE A 204 7.99 8.98 8.22
N GLN A 205 8.77 8.35 7.32
CA GLN A 205 10.11 7.87 7.62
C GLN A 205 11.14 8.30 6.57
N SER A 206 12.41 8.35 6.97
CA SER A 206 13.56 8.46 6.06
C SER A 206 14.64 7.48 6.49
N GLY A 207 15.08 6.60 5.57
CA GLY A 207 16.07 5.56 5.89
C GLY A 207 15.64 4.66 7.05
N TRP A 208 14.35 4.29 7.11
CA TRP A 208 13.75 3.49 8.19
C TRP A 208 13.67 4.16 9.57
N ALA A 209 14.00 5.46 9.66
CA ALA A 209 13.87 6.24 10.88
C ALA A 209 12.60 7.10 10.87
N ALA A 210 11.81 7.05 11.94
CA ALA A 210 10.60 7.86 12.09
C ALA A 210 10.91 9.37 12.16
N ARG A 211 10.16 10.18 11.42
CA ARG A 211 10.34 11.64 11.36
C ARG A 211 9.09 12.40 11.77
N ALA A 212 7.93 11.92 11.35
CA ALA A 212 6.65 12.49 11.72
C ALA A 212 5.58 11.41 11.78
N GLU A 213 4.56 11.62 12.60
CA GLU A 213 3.40 10.75 12.72
C GLU A 213 2.14 11.61 12.83
N ILE A 214 1.08 11.25 12.11
CA ILE A 214 -0.23 11.91 12.19
C ILE A 214 -1.29 10.86 12.49
N GLY A 215 -2.07 11.06 13.55
CA GLY A 215 -3.21 10.18 13.85
C GLY A 215 -3.56 10.12 15.34
N LEU A 216 -4.22 9.04 15.70
CA LEU A 216 -4.61 8.70 17.06
C LEU A 216 -3.49 7.84 17.66
N SER A 217 -2.53 8.46 18.34
CA SER A 217 -1.28 7.79 18.77
C SER A 217 -1.22 7.71 20.30
N GLY A 218 -1.70 6.59 20.85
CA GLY A 218 -1.79 6.37 22.29
C GLY A 218 -2.98 7.04 22.99
N SER A 219 -3.89 7.64 22.21
CA SER A 219 -5.09 8.34 22.70
C SER A 219 -6.19 8.36 21.64
N ASN A 220 -7.34 8.97 21.96
CA ASN A 220 -8.42 9.28 21.01
C ASN A 220 -8.34 10.70 20.45
N GLU A 221 -7.25 11.41 20.71
CA GLU A 221 -7.02 12.78 20.25
C GLU A 221 -6.30 12.74 18.91
N LEU A 222 -6.67 13.62 17.98
CA LEU A 222 -5.90 13.77 16.75
C LEU A 222 -4.60 14.50 17.07
N SER A 223 -3.48 13.82 16.86
CA SER A 223 -2.14 14.34 17.15
C SER A 223 -1.27 14.41 15.90
N VAL A 224 -0.36 15.38 15.89
CA VAL A 224 0.77 15.46 14.96
C VAL A 224 2.04 15.42 15.80
N LYS A 225 2.86 14.40 15.61
CA LYS A 225 4.12 14.20 16.32
C LYS A 225 5.30 14.32 15.38
N VAL A 226 6.41 14.90 15.83
CA VAL A 226 7.65 15.08 15.04
C VAL A 226 8.90 14.77 15.86
N GLY A 227 9.96 14.29 15.22
CA GLY A 227 11.22 13.94 15.87
C GLY A 227 12.42 13.89 14.93
N THR A 228 13.62 13.96 15.51
CA THR A 228 14.90 14.05 14.76
C THR A 228 15.79 12.82 14.92
N ASP A 229 15.55 11.99 15.94
CA ASP A 229 16.40 10.85 16.32
C ASP A 229 15.92 9.51 15.74
N GLY A 230 14.76 9.49 15.06
CA GLY A 230 14.21 8.27 14.47
C GLY A 230 13.38 7.42 15.42
N VAL A 231 13.30 7.80 16.70
CA VAL A 231 12.74 6.98 17.78
C VAL A 231 11.78 7.78 18.65
N SER A 232 12.12 9.00 19.02
CA SER A 232 11.33 9.87 19.89
C SER A 232 10.57 10.90 19.06
N LEU A 233 9.25 10.78 19.04
CA LEU A 233 8.37 11.81 18.47
C LEU A 233 7.73 12.63 19.59
N ARG A 234 7.67 13.95 19.40
CA ARG A 234 7.04 14.92 20.33
C ARG A 234 5.76 15.46 19.73
N ASP A 235 4.72 15.65 20.54
CA ASP A 235 3.46 16.26 20.12
C ASP A 235 3.65 17.73 19.73
N ALA A 236 3.54 18.01 18.43
CA ALA A 236 3.54 19.38 17.90
C ALA A 236 2.14 19.99 17.96
N LEU A 237 1.12 19.20 17.65
CA LEU A 237 -0.29 19.61 17.63
C LEU A 237 -1.13 18.49 18.23
N VAL A 238 -2.12 18.85 19.03
CA VAL A 238 -3.11 17.93 19.58
C VAL A 238 -4.47 18.60 19.56
N ILE A 239 -5.48 17.93 19.01
CA ILE A 239 -6.85 18.42 18.97
C ILE A 239 -7.70 17.62 19.94
N ASP A 240 -8.34 18.31 20.88
CA ASP A 240 -9.23 17.70 21.85
C ASP A 240 -10.55 17.28 21.17
N PRO A 241 -10.99 16.01 21.30
CA PRO A 241 -12.21 15.54 20.68
C PRO A 241 -13.50 16.07 21.34
N ALA A 242 -13.45 16.59 22.57
CA ALA A 242 -14.63 17.07 23.28
C ALA A 242 -15.09 18.45 22.80
N ASP A 243 -14.15 19.34 22.49
CA ASP A 243 -14.43 20.74 22.12
C ASP A 243 -13.72 21.23 20.86
N ALA A 244 -12.96 20.36 20.19
CA ALA A 244 -12.14 20.68 19.02
C ALA A 244 -11.07 21.77 19.28
N SER A 245 -10.68 21.97 20.54
CA SER A 245 -9.61 22.90 20.89
C SER A 245 -8.25 22.42 20.38
N LEU A 246 -7.50 23.33 19.78
CA LEU A 246 -6.15 23.07 19.30
C LEU A 246 -5.14 23.39 20.40
N ARG A 247 -4.35 22.39 20.80
CA ARG A 247 -3.20 22.51 21.69
C ARG A 247 -1.92 22.38 20.87
N VAL A 248 -0.89 23.16 21.24
CA VAL A 248 0.44 23.15 20.63
C VAL A 248 1.51 22.77 21.66
N PRO A 249 1.57 21.51 22.14
CA PRO A 249 2.41 21.16 23.30
C PRO A 249 3.92 21.42 23.10
N SER A 250 4.40 21.38 21.86
CA SER A 250 5.79 21.70 21.48
C SER A 250 5.93 23.00 20.68
N GLY A 251 4.85 23.75 20.46
CA GLY A 251 4.86 25.05 19.79
C GLY A 251 4.86 26.17 20.84
N GLN A 252 5.92 26.96 20.89
CA GLN A 252 6.07 27.94 21.96
C GLN A 252 4.99 29.01 21.91
N THR A 253 4.13 28.97 22.92
CA THR A 253 3.48 30.14 23.49
C THR A 253 4.02 30.25 24.91
N TYR A 254 5.16 30.91 25.11
CA TYR A 254 5.83 31.01 26.40
C TYR A 254 5.05 31.98 27.28
N LEU A 255 4.16 31.44 28.12
CA LEU A 255 3.40 32.18 29.12
C LEU A 255 4.13 32.13 30.47
N ALA A 256 4.57 33.26 31.03
CA ALA A 256 5.29 33.33 32.31
C ALA A 256 4.79 34.49 33.19
N ASP A 257 4.34 34.20 34.41
CA ASP A 257 4.01 35.19 35.45
C ASP A 257 5.16 35.31 36.46
N ILE A 258 5.71 36.51 36.64
CA ILE A 258 6.89 36.75 37.49
C ILE A 258 6.59 37.91 38.45
N LEU A 259 6.70 37.70 39.76
CA LEU A 259 6.78 38.79 40.73
C LEU A 259 8.22 39.29 40.79
N LEU A 260 8.42 40.56 40.46
CA LEU A 260 9.73 41.19 40.42
C LEU A 260 9.74 42.34 41.43
N ASP A 261 10.63 42.29 42.42
CA ASP A 261 10.83 43.38 43.38
C ASP A 261 11.22 44.66 42.66
N ASP A 262 11.04 45.79 43.34
CA ASP A 262 11.64 47.02 42.86
C ASP A 262 13.15 46.85 42.77
N ASP A 263 13.75 47.52 41.80
CA ASP A 263 15.18 47.51 41.55
C ASP A 263 15.78 46.11 41.33
N SER A 264 15.02 45.23 40.68
CA SER A 264 15.40 43.84 40.45
C SER A 264 15.21 43.40 39.01
N ALA A 265 16.00 42.41 38.57
CA ALA A 265 15.92 41.82 37.24
C ALA A 265 15.73 40.30 37.29
N HIS A 266 15.00 39.77 36.31
CA HIS A 266 14.75 38.36 36.10
C HIS A 266 15.20 37.95 34.71
N SER A 267 15.71 36.72 34.54
CA SER A 267 16.04 36.20 33.22
C SER A 267 15.72 34.73 33.03
N PHE A 268 15.43 34.37 31.79
CA PHE A 268 15.18 33.00 31.38
C PHE A 268 15.89 32.69 30.07
N ASP A 269 16.20 31.40 29.86
CA ASP A 269 16.82 30.94 28.63
C ASP A 269 15.83 31.12 27.49
N ILE A 270 16.31 31.66 26.37
CA ILE A 270 15.45 31.92 25.22
C ILE A 270 15.06 30.59 24.58
N PRO A 271 13.78 30.20 24.64
CA PRO A 271 13.34 28.93 24.11
C PRO A 271 13.16 29.02 22.57
N TRP A 272 13.00 30.22 22.01
CA TRP A 272 12.75 30.46 20.59
C TRP A 272 14.05 30.58 19.79
N SER A 273 13.93 30.62 18.45
CA SER A 273 15.10 30.59 17.57
C SER A 273 15.98 31.84 17.68
N ASP A 274 17.27 31.68 17.39
CA ASP A 274 18.16 32.75 16.98
C ASP A 274 18.39 32.65 15.47
N PRO A 275 18.00 33.64 14.64
CA PRO A 275 17.36 34.92 14.99
C PRO A 275 15.91 34.79 15.48
N SER A 276 15.50 35.68 16.38
CA SER A 276 14.19 35.70 17.01
C SER A 276 13.12 36.35 16.14
N ARG A 277 11.89 35.83 16.27
CA ARG A 277 10.65 36.36 15.68
C ARG A 277 9.47 36.16 16.63
N ALA A 278 9.68 36.50 17.90
CA ALA A 278 8.67 36.36 18.94
C ALA A 278 7.85 37.64 19.05
N LEU A 279 6.52 37.50 19.03
CA LEU A 279 5.63 38.53 19.57
C LEU A 279 5.47 38.25 21.05
N ILE A 280 5.55 39.27 21.88
CA ILE A 280 5.51 39.14 23.33
C ILE A 280 4.44 40.06 23.85
N TRP A 281 3.35 39.48 24.33
CA TRP A 281 2.38 40.17 25.14
C TRP A 281 2.90 40.20 26.58
N MET A 282 3.04 41.38 27.16
CA MET A 282 3.49 41.60 28.53
C MET A 282 2.45 42.41 29.31
N GLY A 283 1.76 41.80 30.27
CA GLY A 283 0.86 42.48 31.20
C GLY A 283 1.56 42.77 32.53
N VAL A 284 1.09 43.79 33.26
CA VAL A 284 1.58 44.11 34.61
C VAL A 284 0.39 44.31 35.55
N ASP A 285 0.53 43.95 36.82
CA ASP A 285 -0.44 44.17 37.90
C ASP A 285 -0.56 45.64 38.36
N LEU A 286 -0.45 46.56 37.42
CA LEU A 286 -0.65 47.98 37.62
C LEU A 286 -1.69 48.45 36.61
N THR A 287 -2.72 49.16 37.08
CA THR A 287 -3.83 49.58 36.23
C THR A 287 -3.32 50.35 35.01
N GLY A 288 -3.77 49.92 33.82
CA GLY A 288 -3.38 50.52 32.55
C GLY A 288 -1.95 50.19 32.09
N HIS A 289 -1.28 49.21 32.72
CA HIS A 289 0.06 48.78 32.33
C HIS A 289 0.02 47.47 31.55
N SER A 290 0.14 47.59 30.23
CA SER A 290 0.23 46.46 29.33
C SER A 290 1.03 46.83 28.09
N PHE A 291 1.78 45.86 27.62
CA PHE A 291 2.77 46.03 26.59
C PHE A 291 2.63 44.88 25.59
N LEU A 292 2.79 45.20 24.33
CA LEU A 292 2.95 44.24 23.26
C LEU A 292 4.18 44.69 22.50
N PHE A 293 5.19 43.84 22.45
CA PHE A 293 6.41 44.14 21.73
C PHE A 293 6.93 42.90 21.03
N SER A 294 7.71 43.12 19.99
CA SER A 294 8.32 42.04 19.23
C SER A 294 9.83 42.01 19.47
N VAL A 295 10.40 40.82 19.47
CA VAL A 295 11.84 40.61 19.34
C VAL A 295 12.13 40.08 17.94
N THR A 296 12.74 40.93 17.11
CA THR A 296 13.00 40.64 15.70
C THR A 296 14.47 40.88 15.38
N GLY A 297 15.19 39.83 15.00
CA GLY A 297 16.62 39.90 14.65
C GLY A 297 17.48 38.97 15.50
N PRO A 298 18.82 39.10 15.44
CA PRO A 298 19.72 38.37 16.32
C PRO A 298 19.31 38.49 17.79
N LEU A 299 19.59 37.47 18.60
CA LEU A 299 19.41 37.50 20.06
C LEU A 299 20.41 38.46 20.75
N ALA A 300 20.56 39.68 20.26
CA ALA A 300 21.49 40.67 20.81
C ALA A 300 21.04 42.07 20.42
N GLY A 301 21.22 43.05 21.31
CA GLY A 301 21.01 44.46 20.99
C GLY A 301 19.56 44.94 21.18
N ALA A 302 19.43 46.11 21.81
CA ALA A 302 18.18 46.80 22.09
C ALA A 302 17.37 47.11 20.83
N ALA A 303 18.06 47.40 19.72
CA ALA A 303 17.44 47.76 18.45
C ALA A 303 16.61 46.62 17.82
N ASN A 304 16.76 45.38 18.31
CA ASN A 304 15.97 44.24 17.84
C ASN A 304 14.62 44.11 18.54
N PHE A 305 14.36 44.97 19.53
CA PHE A 305 13.03 45.09 20.10
C PHE A 305 12.24 46.20 19.42
N THR A 306 10.95 45.95 19.23
CA THR A 306 10.01 46.95 18.72
C THR A 306 8.74 46.93 19.56
N ALA A 307 8.41 48.07 20.16
CA ALA A 307 7.14 48.26 20.83
C ALA A 307 6.01 48.39 19.80
N LEU A 308 4.94 47.64 20.01
CA LEU A 308 3.72 47.67 19.18
C LEU A 308 2.56 48.31 19.95
N PHE A 309 2.47 47.99 21.24
CA PHE A 309 1.58 48.63 22.18
C PHE A 309 2.35 48.85 23.48
N THR A 310 2.27 50.07 24.02
CA THR A 310 2.79 50.37 25.35
C THR A 310 1.77 51.24 26.03
N ALA A 311 1.25 50.77 27.15
CA ALA A 311 0.44 51.54 28.05
C ALA A 311 1.08 51.44 29.42
N PRO A 312 1.38 52.57 30.08
CA PRO A 312 1.45 53.93 29.53
C PRO A 312 2.63 54.10 28.55
N ALA A 313 2.48 55.04 27.61
CA ALA A 313 3.50 55.26 26.57
C ALA A 313 4.84 55.70 27.18
N GLY A 314 5.93 55.13 26.66
CA GLY A 314 7.29 55.48 27.09
C GLY A 314 7.73 54.84 28.41
N THR A 315 6.98 53.86 28.96
CA THR A 315 7.36 53.17 30.22
C THR A 315 7.97 51.78 30.03
N LEU A 316 8.23 51.38 28.78
CA LEU A 316 8.97 50.18 28.43
C LEU A 316 10.28 50.55 27.73
N GLU A 317 11.39 50.09 28.28
CA GLU A 317 12.74 50.30 27.77
C GLU A 317 13.28 49.00 27.16
N PHE A 318 14.01 49.14 26.05
CA PHE A 318 14.69 48.03 25.41
C PHE A 318 16.20 48.18 25.58
N ALA A 319 16.84 47.17 26.15
CA ALA A 319 18.25 47.19 26.50
C ALA A 319 19.00 46.00 25.88
N SER A 320 20.32 46.00 26.06
CA SER A 320 21.22 44.96 25.54
C SER A 320 22.07 44.39 26.67
N GLY A 321 22.32 43.09 26.67
CA GLY A 321 23.09 42.43 27.72
C GLY A 321 22.26 42.16 28.98
N ALA A 322 22.95 41.73 30.04
CA ALA A 322 22.31 41.40 31.30
C ALA A 322 21.81 42.65 32.04
N LEU A 323 20.59 42.58 32.58
CA LEU A 323 20.01 43.61 33.43
C LEU A 323 20.32 43.33 34.90
N THR A 324 20.58 44.39 35.68
CA THR A 324 21.06 44.29 37.06
C THR A 324 20.02 44.62 38.12
N GLY A 325 18.84 45.10 37.73
CA GLY A 325 17.86 45.67 38.65
C GLY A 325 17.95 47.20 38.73
N THR A 326 19.03 47.80 38.23
CA THR A 326 19.22 49.26 38.25
C THR A 326 19.72 49.79 36.90
N THR A 327 19.55 48.99 35.84
CA THR A 327 20.08 49.30 34.50
C THR A 327 19.19 50.31 33.78
N GLY A 328 17.88 50.15 33.87
CA GLY A 328 16.88 51.03 33.29
C GLY A 328 16.50 52.24 34.15
N PRO A 329 15.81 53.22 33.55
CA PRO A 329 15.35 54.41 34.25
C PRO A 329 14.29 54.12 35.32
N ASP A 330 14.25 54.96 36.37
CA ASP A 330 13.20 54.92 37.39
C ASP A 330 11.82 55.16 36.75
N GLY A 331 10.82 54.36 37.13
CA GLY A 331 9.46 54.43 36.62
C GLY A 331 9.19 53.61 35.35
N HIS A 332 10.11 52.71 34.97
CA HIS A 332 9.99 51.90 33.75
C HIS A 332 10.06 50.39 34.03
N LEU A 333 9.67 49.62 33.01
CA LEU A 333 10.11 48.24 32.84
C LEU A 333 11.19 48.22 31.76
N SER A 334 12.21 47.39 31.94
CA SER A 334 13.22 47.18 30.89
C SER A 334 13.20 45.72 30.47
N VAL A 335 13.37 45.45 29.19
CA VAL A 335 13.65 44.09 28.70
C VAL A 335 14.91 44.08 27.86
N ALA A 336 15.66 42.99 27.92
CA ALA A 336 16.92 42.87 27.21
C ALA A 336 17.20 41.43 26.77
N ILE A 337 18.15 41.28 25.85
CA ILE A 337 18.69 39.97 25.50
C ILE A 337 20.18 39.99 25.74
N ASP A 338 20.65 38.96 26.43
CA ASP A 338 22.06 38.70 26.68
C ASP A 338 22.50 37.43 25.94
N THR A 339 23.57 37.56 25.16
CA THR A 339 24.24 36.48 24.44
C THR A 339 25.67 36.24 24.95
N GLY A 340 26.07 36.89 26.05
CA GLY A 340 27.41 36.73 26.61
C GLY A 340 27.68 35.36 27.23
N GLY A 341 26.65 34.58 27.53
CA GLY A 341 26.74 33.23 28.10
C GLY A 341 26.68 32.09 27.08
N ALA A 342 26.75 30.84 27.55
CA ALA A 342 26.67 29.64 26.71
C ALA A 342 25.27 29.40 26.09
N THR A 343 24.24 30.02 26.67
CA THR A 343 22.86 30.01 26.18
C THR A 343 22.32 31.44 26.22
N PRO A 344 21.69 31.94 25.13
CA PRO A 344 21.08 33.27 25.12
C PRO A 344 19.96 33.38 26.16
N ARG A 345 19.88 34.53 26.85
CA ARG A 345 18.90 34.78 27.90
C ARG A 345 18.10 36.05 27.65
N PHE A 346 16.81 35.99 27.90
CA PHE A 346 15.91 37.14 27.90
C PHE A 346 15.81 37.69 29.32
N TYR A 347 15.97 39.00 29.50
CA TYR A 347 15.88 39.70 30.77
C TYR A 347 14.66 40.61 30.82
N ILE A 348 14.12 40.75 32.02
CA ILE A 348 13.11 41.74 32.40
C ILE A 348 13.61 42.42 33.67
N GLU A 349 13.39 43.71 33.79
CA GLU A 349 13.75 44.51 34.97
C GLU A 349 12.57 45.37 35.40
N ASN A 350 12.35 45.46 36.71
CA ASN A 350 11.31 46.28 37.31
C ASN A 350 11.90 47.49 38.02
N ARG A 351 11.51 48.68 37.59
CA ARG A 351 11.87 49.98 38.19
C ARG A 351 10.63 50.81 38.53
N LEU A 352 9.47 50.18 38.73
CA LEU A 352 8.18 50.86 38.94
C LEU A 352 7.96 51.35 40.38
N GLY A 353 9.01 51.38 41.23
CA GLY A 353 8.99 51.93 42.59
C GLY A 353 8.34 51.01 43.64
N ALA A 354 8.03 49.78 43.26
CA ALA A 354 7.43 48.74 44.09
C ALA A 354 7.56 47.39 43.38
N ALA A 355 7.40 46.30 44.14
CA ALA A 355 7.27 44.97 43.56
C ALA A 355 6.04 44.87 42.64
N ARG A 356 6.18 44.20 41.49
CA ARG A 356 5.13 44.05 40.46
C ARG A 356 5.07 42.65 39.89
N GLN A 357 3.87 42.16 39.64
CA GLN A 357 3.63 40.94 38.90
C GLN A 357 3.57 41.24 37.39
N ILE A 358 4.39 40.53 36.60
CA ILE A 358 4.54 40.70 35.16
C ILE A 358 4.17 39.39 34.47
N THR A 359 3.23 39.42 33.54
CA THR A 359 2.79 38.29 32.72
C THR A 359 3.36 38.43 31.31
N LEU A 360 4.22 37.52 30.87
CA LEU A 360 4.64 37.39 29.48
C LEU A 360 3.84 36.30 28.79
N ALA A 361 3.50 36.50 27.51
CA ALA A 361 3.03 35.48 26.60
C ALA A 361 3.79 35.65 25.29
N THR A 362 4.66 34.71 24.92
CA THR A 362 5.14 34.70 23.55
C THR A 362 4.03 34.15 22.66
N LEU A 363 3.77 34.83 21.56
CA LEU A 363 2.94 34.37 20.48
C LEU A 363 3.90 34.21 19.30
N GLY A 364 4.38 33.00 19.08
CA GLY A 364 5.32 32.74 17.99
C GLY A 364 6.39 31.71 18.32
N ARG A 365 7.00 31.20 17.25
CA ARG A 365 8.06 30.20 17.28
C ARG A 365 9.42 30.80 17.65
#